data_AF-A0A356KJW0-F1
#
_entry.id   AF-A0A356KJW0-F1
#
_cell.length_a   1.000
_cell.length_b   1.000
_cell.length_c   1.000
_cell.angle_alpha   90.00
_cell.angle_beta   90.00
_cell.angle_gamma   90.00
#
_symmetry.space_group_name_H-M   'P 1'
#
loop_
_entity.id
_entity.type
_entity.pdbx_description
1 polymer ?
#
loop_
_entity_poly.entity_id
_entity_poly.type
_entity_poly.pdbx_seq_one_letter_code
_entity_poly.pdbx_strand_id
1 'polypeptide(L)'
;MQRPLFALVLACSLTQAFAQGAPPPEPPPVEPDLPPEPEEDAPAEPAAPKRAPAKVTLRDADTGRIDLECAGNSLHDVLSAIGVAVKRPLLVAPEVEEDVTVSLRDVPWRECVEVLARMCRCEVASLDEEVLLVRQPARVTLELEETPIAQACALIARSAGASVIVGAGVRGKVTLSLRGAAPDAALEQAARAAGVHAQRRGDLVLVTRQKLLAYRAPAPVKLPAKPRVNVDVEESQLADVLAQLGRTGGLNLVAEDGIEEEVSCALYDLSLGSAARALAYLTGCELELTHGGAVLFRQRPRLRLDFQDAPIGSLGPLIGAYSGTNLLVDPKLTQRVSLHLEDARADEVIEALALACGAELQRDAAGVRYLRPAGAKPAIAAPPPAKPIPAAKPRLNLDVEEQELATLCQAIGKQAGVKVLVDPEVQAEPLTLALRDLPWRQALALVAQVTRCSVRELRQGVFLLAQPPRVLLCAERAPLGALLGLIAQQGKLKLAPLALLEGEVRADLKQLTWPDALRAVATVHGCRVEREGDAWRVVQEQVPAALPKREPLGEPEGEGWAGPTSESLKRLKGRVEQLMREVSTFSERRDIESLVDRFTALRELMTEPGGVQVVRAALARWRQRLP
;
A
#
# COMPACT_ATOMS: atom_id res chain seq x y z
N MET A 1 43.33 -46.44 -8.63
CA MET A 1 44.80 -46.23 -8.52
C MET A 1 45.07 -44.83 -9.05
N GLN A 2 45.94 -43.96 -8.54
CA GLN A 2 46.75 -43.79 -7.31
C GLN A 2 47.48 -42.42 -7.51
N ARG A 3 48.12 -41.87 -6.46
CA ARG A 3 49.06 -40.69 -6.52
C ARG A 3 50.48 -41.16 -6.99
N PRO A 4 51.64 -40.44 -6.89
CA PRO A 4 52.01 -39.09 -6.36
C PRO A 4 53.01 -38.32 -7.31
N LEU A 5 53.94 -37.37 -6.99
CA LEU A 5 54.43 -36.55 -5.84
C LEU A 5 55.30 -35.36 -6.39
N PHE A 6 56.13 -34.73 -5.52
CA PHE A 6 57.31 -33.85 -5.76
C PHE A 6 57.13 -32.33 -6.05
N ALA A 7 58.09 -31.43 -5.74
CA ALA A 7 58.61 -30.97 -4.41
C ALA A 7 59.84 -30.00 -4.46
N LEU A 8 59.88 -28.95 -3.60
CA LEU A 8 61.08 -28.29 -2.96
C LEU A 8 62.11 -27.54 -3.91
N VAL A 9 63.15 -26.72 -3.54
CA VAL A 9 63.74 -26.16 -2.27
C VAL A 9 64.61 -24.87 -2.48
N LEU A 10 64.52 -23.84 -1.58
CA LEU A 10 65.47 -22.71 -1.21
C LEU A 10 66.23 -21.86 -2.32
N ALA A 11 67.03 -20.77 -2.08
CA ALA A 11 67.65 -20.12 -0.88
C ALA A 11 68.04 -18.60 -1.04
N CYS A 12 68.21 -17.85 0.09
CA CYS A 12 69.23 -16.78 0.43
C CYS A 12 69.44 -15.48 -0.44
N SER A 13 70.03 -14.33 -0.01
CA SER A 13 70.28 -13.65 1.32
C SER A 13 70.92 -12.22 1.18
N LEU A 14 70.73 -11.32 2.19
CA LEU A 14 71.48 -10.05 2.53
C LEU A 14 71.36 -8.82 1.57
N THR A 15 71.55 -7.54 1.95
CA THR A 15 72.30 -6.88 3.08
C THR A 15 71.71 -5.51 3.55
N GLN A 16 71.99 -5.10 4.81
CA GLN A 16 72.17 -3.75 5.47
C GLN A 16 71.71 -2.39 4.81
N ALA A 17 71.43 -1.27 5.52
CA ALA A 17 71.58 -0.87 6.95
C ALA A 17 70.80 0.42 7.39
N PHE A 18 70.70 0.62 8.72
CA PHE A 18 70.56 1.87 9.53
C PHE A 18 69.49 2.96 9.27
N ALA A 19 68.62 3.15 10.29
CA ALA A 19 68.31 4.45 10.92
C ALA A 19 67.78 4.20 12.36
N GLN A 20 67.96 5.15 13.29
CA GLN A 20 67.55 5.01 14.70
C GLN A 20 66.34 5.91 15.05
N GLY A 21 65.49 5.45 15.97
CA GLY A 21 64.37 6.19 16.55
C GLY A 21 64.04 5.66 17.95
N ALA A 22 63.51 6.51 18.82
CA ALA A 22 63.30 6.20 20.24
C ALA A 22 62.20 5.14 20.48
N PRO A 23 62.27 4.36 21.59
CA PRO A 23 61.18 3.48 21.98
C PRO A 23 59.91 4.28 22.34
N PRO A 24 58.70 3.74 22.08
CA PRO A 24 57.46 4.30 22.60
C PRO A 24 57.42 4.15 24.14
N PRO A 25 56.64 4.99 24.85
CA PRO A 25 56.45 4.85 26.29
C PRO A 25 55.79 3.51 26.65
N GLU A 26 56.11 3.01 27.83
CA GLU A 26 55.43 1.83 28.39
C GLU A 26 53.93 2.11 28.58
N PRO A 27 53.04 1.14 28.30
CA PRO A 27 51.63 1.28 28.65
C PRO A 27 51.48 1.36 30.17
N PRO A 28 50.47 2.09 30.69
CA PRO A 28 50.18 2.07 32.11
C PRO A 28 49.88 0.63 32.59
N PRO A 29 50.17 0.30 33.86
CA PRO A 29 49.88 -1.03 34.39
C PRO A 29 48.38 -1.33 34.25
N VAL A 30 48.07 -2.50 33.71
CA VAL A 30 46.71 -3.03 33.65
C VAL A 30 46.21 -3.18 35.08
N GLU A 31 45.14 -2.49 35.44
CA GLU A 31 44.46 -2.70 36.72
C GLU A 31 43.94 -4.15 36.75
N PRO A 32 44.13 -4.89 37.87
CA PRO A 32 43.73 -6.28 37.93
C PRO A 32 42.21 -6.40 37.79
N ASP A 33 41.75 -7.33 36.95
CA ASP A 33 40.32 -7.58 36.73
C ASP A 33 39.59 -7.73 38.07
N LEU A 34 38.70 -6.76 38.36
CA LEU A 34 37.71 -6.93 39.41
C LEU A 34 36.81 -8.11 39.02
N PRO A 35 36.47 -9.02 39.94
CA PRO A 35 35.48 -10.04 39.64
C PRO A 35 34.16 -9.35 39.23
N PRO A 36 33.40 -9.92 38.28
CA PRO A 36 32.14 -9.32 37.86
C PRO A 36 31.25 -9.11 39.08
N GLU A 37 30.74 -7.90 39.25
CA GLU A 37 29.74 -7.60 40.27
C GLU A 37 28.54 -8.53 40.03
N PRO A 38 27.93 -9.10 41.10
CA PRO A 38 26.76 -9.94 40.93
C PRO A 38 25.65 -9.11 40.28
N GLU A 39 24.96 -9.69 39.29
CA GLU A 39 23.78 -9.07 38.70
C GLU A 39 22.72 -8.88 39.80
N GLU A 40 22.62 -7.66 40.36
CA GLU A 40 21.51 -7.30 41.24
C GLU A 40 20.21 -7.41 40.43
N ASP A 41 19.25 -8.17 40.96
CA ASP A 41 17.91 -8.34 40.38
C ASP A 41 17.32 -6.96 40.04
N ALA A 42 17.31 -6.61 38.75
CA ALA A 42 16.73 -5.37 38.27
C ALA A 42 15.27 -5.32 38.76
N PRO A 43 14.89 -4.33 39.59
CA PRO A 43 13.63 -4.39 40.33
C PRO A 43 12.47 -4.43 39.34
N ALA A 44 11.73 -5.55 39.35
CA ALA A 44 10.72 -5.86 38.35
C ALA A 44 9.78 -4.67 38.14
N GLU A 45 9.71 -4.20 36.89
CA GLU A 45 9.01 -2.97 36.53
C GLU A 45 7.56 -3.03 37.05
N PRO A 46 7.14 -2.08 37.90
CA PRO A 46 5.95 -2.26 38.73
C PRO A 46 4.71 -2.33 37.85
N ALA A 47 4.15 -3.54 37.73
CA ALA A 47 3.07 -3.89 36.82
C ALA A 47 1.97 -2.83 36.83
N ALA A 48 1.72 -2.21 35.67
CA ALA A 48 0.89 -1.03 35.55
C ALA A 48 -0.47 -1.22 36.25
N PRO A 49 -0.91 -0.25 37.08
CA PRO A 49 -2.12 -0.41 37.88
C PRO A 49 -3.31 -0.65 36.96
N LYS A 50 -4.03 -1.76 37.19
CA LYS A 50 -5.19 -2.15 36.37
C LYS A 50 -6.20 -1.00 36.31
N ARG A 51 -6.32 -0.39 35.12
CA ARG A 51 -7.24 0.71 34.85
C ARG A 51 -8.66 0.29 35.26
N ALA A 52 -9.31 1.08 36.11
CA ALA A 52 -10.69 0.83 36.48
C ALA A 52 -11.61 1.15 35.28
N PRO A 53 -12.65 0.37 34.98
CA PRO A 53 -13.54 0.66 33.85
C PRO A 53 -14.28 1.98 34.04
N ALA A 54 -14.46 2.73 32.95
CA ALA A 54 -15.17 4.01 32.96
C ALA A 54 -16.61 3.84 33.46
N LYS A 55 -17.00 4.62 34.46
CA LYS A 55 -18.32 4.51 35.09
C LYS A 55 -19.27 5.57 34.52
N VAL A 56 -20.13 5.13 33.61
CA VAL A 56 -21.25 5.92 33.09
C VAL A 56 -22.53 5.54 33.85
N THR A 57 -23.35 6.52 34.22
CA THR A 57 -24.66 6.28 34.84
C THR A 57 -25.70 7.21 34.26
N LEU A 58 -26.68 6.64 33.55
CA LEU A 58 -27.84 7.38 33.02
C LEU A 58 -28.75 7.78 34.19
N ARG A 59 -28.95 9.08 34.39
CA ARG A 59 -29.90 9.62 35.39
C ARG A 59 -31.33 9.63 34.88
N ASP A 60 -31.48 9.98 33.61
CA ASP A 60 -32.76 10.25 32.96
C ASP A 60 -32.65 9.83 31.49
N ALA A 61 -33.52 8.91 31.07
CA ALA A 61 -33.56 8.37 29.72
C ALA A 61 -34.28 9.28 28.71
N ASP A 62 -35.17 10.16 29.18
CA ASP A 62 -35.94 11.07 28.32
C ASP A 62 -35.13 12.33 27.99
N THR A 63 -34.39 12.88 28.96
CA THR A 63 -33.45 14.00 28.72
C THR A 63 -32.03 13.57 28.34
N GLY A 64 -31.68 12.30 28.53
CA GLY A 64 -30.35 11.77 28.21
C GLY A 64 -29.22 12.37 29.06
N ARG A 65 -29.49 12.65 30.33
CA ARG A 65 -28.52 13.21 31.28
C ARG A 65 -27.74 12.08 31.96
N ILE A 66 -26.42 12.23 31.99
CA ILE A 66 -25.49 11.21 32.51
C ILE A 66 -24.59 11.78 33.61
N ASP A 67 -24.20 10.91 34.54
CA ASP A 67 -22.96 11.03 35.29
C ASP A 67 -21.87 10.23 34.56
N LEU A 68 -20.66 10.79 34.47
CA LEU A 68 -19.46 10.13 33.95
C LEU A 68 -18.33 10.29 34.99
N GLU A 69 -17.70 9.19 35.34
CA GLU A 69 -16.53 9.14 36.22
C GLU A 69 -15.49 8.19 35.60
N CYS A 70 -14.40 8.74 35.06
CA CYS A 70 -13.32 7.97 34.41
C CYS A 70 -11.95 8.54 34.78
N ALA A 71 -10.92 7.68 34.83
CA ALA A 71 -9.57 8.05 35.25
C ALA A 71 -8.51 7.17 34.58
N GLY A 72 -7.84 7.71 33.57
CA GLY A 72 -6.88 6.95 32.74
C GLY A 72 -7.56 5.88 31.88
N ASN A 73 -8.75 6.19 31.37
CA ASN A 73 -9.48 5.34 30.42
C ASN A 73 -9.28 5.85 29.00
N SER A 74 -9.25 4.95 28.01
CA SER A 74 -9.22 5.38 26.61
C SER A 74 -10.49 6.16 26.27
N LEU A 75 -10.35 7.21 25.45
CA LEU A 75 -11.48 7.95 24.88
C LEU A 75 -12.43 7.00 24.13
N HIS A 76 -11.91 5.92 23.53
CA HIS A 76 -12.70 4.86 22.90
C HIS A 76 -13.63 4.18 23.90
N ASP A 77 -13.10 3.68 25.02
CA ASP A 77 -13.87 3.01 26.08
C ASP A 77 -14.94 3.94 26.66
N VAL A 78 -14.57 5.20 26.92
CA VAL A 78 -15.44 6.21 27.52
C VAL A 78 -16.61 6.54 26.58
N LEU A 79 -16.33 6.76 25.29
CA LEU A 79 -17.39 7.07 24.32
C LEU A 79 -18.24 5.85 23.96
N SER A 80 -17.65 4.64 23.93
CA SER A 80 -18.40 3.38 23.80
C SER A 80 -19.35 3.18 24.97
N ALA A 81 -18.87 3.32 26.22
CA ALA A 81 -19.70 3.19 27.42
C ALA A 81 -20.84 4.24 27.48
N ILE A 82 -20.60 5.46 26.99
CA ILE A 82 -21.67 6.46 26.81
C ILE A 82 -22.66 5.99 25.75
N GLY A 83 -22.18 5.54 24.59
CA GLY A 83 -23.02 5.05 23.47
C GLY A 83 -23.94 3.89 23.87
N VAL A 84 -23.41 2.91 24.61
CA VAL A 84 -24.16 1.83 25.27
C VAL A 84 -25.24 2.41 26.21
N ALA A 85 -24.84 3.31 27.12
CA ALA A 85 -25.73 3.85 28.15
C ALA A 85 -26.90 4.67 27.58
N VAL A 86 -26.67 5.47 26.52
CA VAL A 86 -27.73 6.26 25.86
C VAL A 86 -28.37 5.58 24.66
N LYS A 87 -27.92 4.37 24.31
CA LYS A 87 -28.32 3.61 23.10
C LYS A 87 -28.18 4.45 21.83
N ARG A 88 -27.00 5.06 21.65
CA ARG A 88 -26.63 5.82 20.45
C ARG A 88 -25.28 5.34 19.91
N PRO A 89 -25.14 5.18 18.59
CA PRO A 89 -23.87 4.83 17.97
C PRO A 89 -22.92 6.03 18.03
N LEU A 90 -21.93 5.92 18.91
CA LEU A 90 -20.80 6.83 19.00
C LEU A 90 -19.57 6.09 18.50
N LEU A 91 -19.02 6.54 17.38
CA LEU A 91 -17.74 6.04 16.87
C LEU A 91 -16.62 6.98 17.30
N VAL A 92 -15.48 6.40 17.62
CA VAL A 92 -14.20 7.09 17.65
C VAL A 92 -13.42 6.66 16.41
N ALA A 93 -12.76 7.60 15.75
CA ALA A 93 -11.92 7.28 14.62
C ALA A 93 -10.65 6.52 15.09
N PRO A 94 -10.16 5.52 14.33
CA PRO A 94 -9.07 4.65 14.78
C PRO A 94 -7.75 5.40 15.05
N GLU A 95 -7.56 6.59 14.48
CA GLU A 95 -6.39 7.45 14.72
C GLU A 95 -6.36 8.18 16.09
N VAL A 96 -7.27 7.88 17.02
CA VAL A 96 -7.43 8.66 18.28
C VAL A 96 -7.03 7.86 19.53
N GLU A 97 -5.73 7.77 19.78
CA GLU A 97 -5.13 7.19 20.98
C GLU A 97 -5.01 8.22 22.12
N GLU A 98 -6.14 8.61 22.74
CA GLU A 98 -6.19 9.64 23.78
C GLU A 98 -6.76 9.09 25.10
N ASP A 99 -6.07 9.32 26.23
CA ASP A 99 -6.50 8.93 27.58
C ASP A 99 -7.24 10.06 28.32
N VAL A 100 -8.35 9.72 28.98
CA VAL A 100 -9.23 10.69 29.65
C VAL A 100 -9.29 10.47 31.16
N THR A 101 -9.19 11.58 31.90
CA THR A 101 -9.60 11.66 33.31
C THR A 101 -10.60 12.81 33.47
N VAL A 102 -11.86 12.49 33.80
CA VAL A 102 -12.90 13.50 34.03
C VAL A 102 -13.99 12.99 34.98
N SER A 103 -14.58 13.91 35.74
CA SER A 103 -15.81 13.67 36.50
C SER A 103 -16.84 14.71 36.08
N LEU A 104 -17.92 14.26 35.43
CA LEU A 104 -19.04 15.08 34.99
C LEU A 104 -20.32 14.56 35.66
N ARG A 105 -21.19 15.47 36.11
CA ARG A 105 -22.41 15.11 36.83
C ARG A 105 -23.62 15.82 36.24
N ASP A 106 -24.68 15.07 36.00
CA ASP A 106 -25.95 15.55 35.46
C ASP A 106 -25.78 16.37 34.15
N VAL A 107 -24.91 15.90 33.25
CA VAL A 107 -24.61 16.56 31.96
C VAL A 107 -25.38 15.88 30.83
N PRO A 108 -26.04 16.62 29.91
CA PRO A 108 -26.58 16.05 28.67
C PRO A 108 -25.49 15.31 27.88
N TRP A 109 -25.74 14.08 27.44
CA TRP A 109 -24.70 13.25 26.83
C TRP A 109 -23.99 13.91 25.64
N ARG A 110 -24.69 14.76 24.86
CA ARG A 110 -24.07 15.51 23.74
C ARG A 110 -23.03 16.52 24.22
N GLU A 111 -23.33 17.30 25.26
CA GLU A 111 -22.37 18.23 25.87
C GLU A 111 -21.19 17.46 26.49
N CYS A 112 -21.44 16.27 27.06
CA CYS A 112 -20.38 15.39 27.54
C CYS A 112 -19.43 14.96 26.41
N VAL A 113 -19.96 14.48 25.27
CA VAL A 113 -19.15 14.11 24.10
C VAL A 113 -18.40 15.32 23.52
N GLU A 114 -19.01 16.50 23.47
CA GLU A 114 -18.34 17.73 23.03
C GLU A 114 -17.23 18.21 23.97
N VAL A 115 -17.41 18.05 25.30
CA VAL A 115 -16.38 18.35 26.30
C VAL A 115 -15.21 17.37 26.19
N LEU A 116 -15.50 16.07 26.09
CA LEU A 116 -14.50 15.02 25.88
C LEU A 116 -13.67 15.28 24.61
N ALA A 117 -14.35 15.50 23.48
CA ALA A 117 -13.69 15.81 22.21
C ALA A 117 -12.80 17.07 22.33
N ARG A 118 -13.31 18.14 22.96
CA ARG A 118 -12.55 19.39 23.16
C ARG A 118 -11.32 19.21 24.06
N MET A 119 -11.38 18.35 25.07
CA MET A 119 -10.23 18.00 25.91
C MET A 119 -9.16 17.26 25.11
N CYS A 120 -9.54 16.24 24.35
CA CYS A 120 -8.67 15.43 23.48
C CYS A 120 -8.37 16.09 22.10
N ARG A 121 -8.60 17.42 21.98
CA ARG A 121 -8.41 18.23 20.74
C ARG A 121 -9.15 17.73 19.49
N CYS A 122 -10.09 16.81 19.67
CA CYS A 122 -10.91 16.19 18.65
C CYS A 122 -12.09 17.08 18.22
N GLU A 123 -12.73 16.73 17.11
CA GLU A 123 -13.99 17.30 16.66
C GLU A 123 -15.08 16.23 16.60
N VAL A 124 -16.33 16.64 16.86
CA VAL A 124 -17.52 15.80 16.72
C VAL A 124 -18.13 16.08 15.35
N ALA A 125 -18.16 15.06 14.50
CA ALA A 125 -18.80 15.07 13.19
C ALA A 125 -19.98 14.08 13.15
N SER A 126 -20.80 14.17 12.10
CA SER A 126 -21.79 13.14 11.78
C SER A 126 -21.28 12.34 10.60
N LEU A 127 -21.15 11.01 10.76
CA LEU A 127 -20.78 10.10 9.66
C LEU A 127 -21.97 9.88 8.72
N ASP A 128 -23.18 9.84 9.28
CA ASP A 128 -24.45 9.96 8.56
C ASP A 128 -25.53 10.55 9.49
N GLU A 129 -26.82 10.41 9.13
CA GLU A 129 -27.94 10.95 9.92
C GLU A 129 -28.15 10.24 11.28
N GLU A 130 -27.57 9.05 11.48
CA GLU A 130 -27.75 8.24 12.69
C GLU A 130 -26.46 8.16 13.54
N VAL A 131 -25.28 8.18 12.91
CA VAL A 131 -23.96 7.97 13.55
C VAL A 131 -23.21 9.27 13.83
N LEU A 132 -22.78 9.46 15.07
CA LEU A 132 -21.76 10.46 15.42
C LEU A 132 -20.36 9.84 15.39
N LEU A 133 -19.39 10.64 14.94
CA LEU A 133 -17.98 10.30 14.83
C LEU A 133 -17.15 11.35 15.58
N VAL A 134 -16.36 10.91 16.56
CA VAL A 134 -15.32 11.72 17.20
C VAL A 134 -13.99 11.37 16.55
N ARG A 135 -13.31 12.36 15.99
CA ARG A 135 -12.01 12.18 15.29
C ARG A 135 -11.02 13.26 15.70
N GLN A 136 -9.72 12.97 15.66
CA GLN A 136 -8.70 14.00 15.88
C GLN A 136 -8.39 14.70 14.54
N PRO A 137 -8.81 15.97 14.34
CA PRO A 137 -8.64 16.63 13.07
C PRO A 137 -7.20 17.12 12.92
N ALA A 138 -6.49 16.63 11.90
CA ALA A 138 -5.09 16.96 11.63
C ALA A 138 -4.79 18.47 11.70
N ARG A 139 -3.56 18.80 12.11
CA ARG A 139 -3.09 20.18 12.36
C ARG A 139 -1.68 20.37 11.79
N VAL A 140 -1.54 21.31 10.88
CA VAL A 140 -0.29 21.62 10.19
C VAL A 140 0.37 22.84 10.82
N THR A 141 1.62 22.66 11.26
CA THR A 141 2.51 23.75 11.69
C THR A 141 3.80 23.64 10.87
N LEU A 142 4.00 24.58 9.95
CA LEU A 142 5.11 24.59 9.00
C LEU A 142 5.47 26.04 8.66
N GLU A 143 6.75 26.35 8.54
CA GLU A 143 7.23 27.62 8.00
C GLU A 143 8.05 27.32 6.74
N LEU A 144 7.65 27.95 5.64
CA LEU A 144 8.16 27.71 4.29
C LEU A 144 8.62 29.04 3.70
N GLU A 145 9.84 29.07 3.15
CA GLU A 145 10.40 30.24 2.47
C GLU A 145 10.76 29.86 1.03
N GLU A 146 10.31 30.68 0.07
CA GLU A 146 10.56 30.52 -1.38
C GLU A 146 10.38 29.08 -1.93
N THR A 147 9.56 28.26 -1.27
CA THR A 147 9.50 26.83 -1.51
C THR A 147 8.68 26.55 -2.78
N PRO A 148 9.14 25.69 -3.70
CA PRO A 148 8.36 25.33 -4.89
C PRO A 148 6.97 24.83 -4.51
N ILE A 149 5.90 25.36 -5.12
CA ILE A 149 4.51 25.08 -4.72
C ILE A 149 4.20 23.57 -4.68
N ALA A 150 4.76 22.76 -5.58
CA ALA A 150 4.59 21.31 -5.55
C ALA A 150 5.18 20.65 -4.29
N GLN A 151 6.34 21.12 -3.84
CA GLN A 151 7.00 20.68 -2.61
C GLN A 151 6.29 21.21 -1.37
N ALA A 152 5.83 22.47 -1.39
CA ALA A 152 5.03 23.05 -0.31
C ALA A 152 3.74 22.27 -0.08
N CYS A 153 3.00 21.95 -1.15
CA CYS A 153 1.80 21.11 -1.06
C CYS A 153 2.13 19.69 -0.56
N ALA A 154 3.21 19.06 -1.03
CA ALA A 154 3.62 17.73 -0.57
C ALA A 154 4.01 17.71 0.93
N LEU A 155 4.70 18.75 1.42
CA LEU A 155 5.06 18.88 2.84
C LEU A 155 3.83 19.08 3.72
N ILE A 156 2.90 19.96 3.32
CA ILE A 156 1.63 20.16 4.03
C ILE A 156 0.82 18.86 4.07
N ALA A 157 0.72 18.15 2.94
CA ALA A 157 -0.03 16.91 2.83
C ALA A 157 0.57 15.79 3.71
N ARG A 158 1.89 15.55 3.62
CA ARG A 158 2.61 14.59 4.47
C ARG A 158 2.49 14.90 5.96
N SER A 159 2.56 16.18 6.35
CA SER A 159 2.39 16.60 7.75
C SER A 159 0.96 16.39 8.30
N ALA A 160 0.04 15.92 7.46
CA ALA A 160 -1.36 15.68 7.78
C ALA A 160 -1.82 14.24 7.46
N GLY A 161 -0.90 13.33 7.07
CA GLY A 161 -1.27 11.99 6.57
C GLY A 161 -2.14 12.02 5.31
N ALA A 162 -2.10 13.12 4.55
CA ALA A 162 -3.02 13.40 3.46
C ALA A 162 -2.35 13.22 2.09
N SER A 163 -3.16 12.81 1.11
CA SER A 163 -2.68 12.63 -0.26
C SER A 163 -2.89 13.88 -1.12
N VAL A 164 -1.91 14.22 -1.96
CA VAL A 164 -1.97 15.37 -2.87
C VAL A 164 -1.38 15.06 -4.27
N ILE A 165 -2.05 15.57 -5.31
CA ILE A 165 -1.55 15.54 -6.69
C ILE A 165 -1.46 16.97 -7.23
N VAL A 166 -0.31 17.30 -7.81
CA VAL A 166 0.03 18.62 -8.33
C VAL A 166 0.21 18.52 -9.84
N GLY A 167 -0.75 19.07 -10.58
CA GLY A 167 -0.85 18.92 -12.04
C GLY A 167 0.20 19.69 -12.83
N ALA A 168 0.48 19.22 -14.05
CA ALA A 168 1.70 19.53 -14.82
C ALA A 168 1.97 21.02 -15.14
N GLY A 169 0.95 21.86 -15.05
CA GLY A 169 1.11 23.31 -15.21
C GLY A 169 1.58 24.02 -13.93
N VAL A 170 1.34 23.47 -12.74
CA VAL A 170 1.51 24.16 -11.47
C VAL A 170 3.00 24.42 -11.21
N ARG A 171 3.37 25.70 -11.19
CA ARG A 171 4.75 26.20 -11.02
C ARG A 171 4.68 27.53 -10.25
N GLY A 172 5.70 27.79 -9.47
CA GLY A 172 5.81 28.97 -8.61
C GLY A 172 6.55 28.64 -7.32
N LYS A 173 6.94 29.67 -6.58
CA LYS A 173 7.46 29.60 -5.21
C LYS A 173 6.40 30.16 -4.26
N VAL A 174 6.36 29.68 -3.01
CA VAL A 174 5.53 30.25 -1.94
C VAL A 174 6.35 30.46 -0.67
N THR A 175 6.06 31.55 0.02
CA THR A 175 6.54 31.83 1.38
C THR A 175 5.30 31.88 2.28
N LEU A 176 5.28 31.10 3.36
CA LEU A 176 4.07 30.80 4.11
C LEU A 176 4.40 30.28 5.52
N SER A 177 3.81 30.89 6.55
CA SER A 177 3.83 30.37 7.93
C SER A 177 2.44 29.83 8.28
N LEU A 178 2.39 28.59 8.74
CA LEU A 178 1.22 27.86 9.19
C LEU A 178 1.44 27.46 10.65
N ARG A 179 0.45 27.70 11.51
CA ARG A 179 0.51 27.34 12.94
C ARG A 179 -0.83 26.76 13.36
N GLY A 180 -0.88 25.44 13.55
CA GLY A 180 -2.11 24.69 13.87
C GLY A 180 -3.21 24.77 12.79
N ALA A 181 -2.84 24.98 11.52
CA ALA A 181 -3.82 25.13 10.44
C ALA A 181 -4.46 23.78 10.07
N ALA A 182 -5.74 23.78 9.70
CA ALA A 182 -6.35 22.60 9.09
C ALA A 182 -5.70 22.32 7.71
N PRO A 183 -5.47 21.05 7.31
CA PRO A 183 -4.72 20.73 6.08
C PRO A 183 -5.34 21.33 4.82
N ASP A 184 -6.67 21.33 4.72
CA ASP A 184 -7.37 21.93 3.58
C ASP A 184 -7.21 23.45 3.55
N ALA A 185 -7.29 24.13 4.71
CA ALA A 185 -7.04 25.57 4.79
C ALA A 185 -5.59 25.91 4.41
N ALA A 186 -4.63 25.11 4.85
CA ALA A 186 -3.22 25.23 4.50
C ALA A 186 -2.96 25.02 3.00
N LEU A 187 -3.52 23.95 2.40
CA LEU A 187 -3.40 23.66 0.97
C LEU A 187 -4.11 24.71 0.11
N GLU A 188 -5.28 25.20 0.50
CA GLU A 188 -5.93 26.32 -0.17
C GLU A 188 -5.13 27.62 -0.03
N GLN A 189 -4.50 27.89 1.12
CA GLN A 189 -3.69 29.10 1.32
C GLN A 189 -2.41 29.05 0.47
N ALA A 190 -1.73 27.90 0.40
CA ALA A 190 -0.60 27.68 -0.50
C ALA A 190 -1.00 27.80 -1.98
N ALA A 191 -2.14 27.20 -2.37
CA ALA A 191 -2.66 27.33 -3.73
C ALA A 191 -3.01 28.78 -4.09
N ARG A 192 -3.70 29.51 -3.20
CA ARG A 192 -4.01 30.94 -3.36
C ARG A 192 -2.74 31.78 -3.50
N ALA A 193 -1.72 31.55 -2.67
CA ALA A 193 -0.43 32.25 -2.74
C ALA A 193 0.31 32.01 -4.07
N ALA A 194 0.22 30.81 -4.65
CA ALA A 194 0.79 30.48 -5.96
C ALA A 194 -0.11 30.82 -7.17
N GLY A 195 -1.30 31.41 -6.97
CA GLY A 195 -2.24 31.71 -8.04
C GLY A 195 -2.85 30.48 -8.73
N VAL A 196 -3.00 29.37 -8.00
CA VAL A 196 -3.57 28.11 -8.48
C VAL A 196 -4.77 27.65 -7.64
N HIS A 197 -5.46 26.60 -8.07
CA HIS A 197 -6.63 26.07 -7.39
C HIS A 197 -6.36 24.70 -6.77
N ALA A 198 -6.61 24.56 -5.48
CA ALA A 198 -6.77 23.27 -4.81
C ALA A 198 -8.27 22.85 -4.83
N GLN A 199 -8.53 21.56 -4.95
CA GLN A 199 -9.87 20.96 -4.78
C GLN A 199 -9.71 19.59 -4.10
N ARG A 200 -10.33 19.40 -2.93
CA ARG A 200 -10.47 18.07 -2.32
C ARG A 200 -11.41 17.18 -3.14
N ARG A 201 -11.05 15.90 -3.27
CA ARG A 201 -11.79 14.82 -3.93
C ARG A 201 -11.64 13.56 -3.09
N GLY A 202 -12.59 13.32 -2.20
CA GLY A 202 -12.46 12.28 -1.18
C GLY A 202 -11.26 12.54 -0.28
N ASP A 203 -10.37 11.56 -0.20
CA ASP A 203 -9.19 11.61 0.68
C ASP A 203 -8.03 12.37 0.02
N LEU A 204 -8.13 12.61 -1.29
CA LEU A 204 -7.13 13.22 -2.16
C LEU A 204 -7.35 14.73 -2.37
N VAL A 205 -6.29 15.53 -2.40
CA VAL A 205 -6.34 16.94 -2.82
C VAL A 205 -5.67 17.12 -4.18
N LEU A 206 -6.37 17.73 -5.13
CA LEU A 206 -5.89 18.00 -6.48
C LEU A 206 -5.60 19.48 -6.68
N VAL A 207 -4.33 19.82 -6.95
CA VAL A 207 -3.84 21.18 -7.18
C VAL A 207 -3.58 21.40 -8.68
N THR A 208 -4.27 22.36 -9.29
CA THR A 208 -4.23 22.61 -10.75
C THR A 208 -4.32 24.10 -11.08
N ARG A 209 -3.87 24.50 -12.29
CA ARG A 209 -3.94 25.90 -12.76
C ARG A 209 -5.36 26.40 -13.04
N GLN A 210 -6.27 25.51 -13.43
CA GLN A 210 -7.63 25.87 -13.84
C GLN A 210 -8.61 25.46 -12.76
N LYS A 211 -9.65 26.27 -12.52
CA LYS A 211 -10.72 25.91 -11.60
C LYS A 211 -11.52 24.75 -12.19
N LEU A 212 -11.23 23.54 -11.71
CA LEU A 212 -11.96 22.33 -12.10
C LEU A 212 -13.45 22.47 -11.76
N LEU A 213 -14.29 21.79 -12.55
CA LEU A 213 -15.70 21.62 -12.22
C LEU A 213 -15.85 20.99 -10.83
N ALA A 214 -16.97 21.27 -10.16
CA ALA A 214 -17.28 20.71 -8.85
C ALA A 214 -17.20 19.17 -8.91
N TYR A 215 -16.39 18.57 -8.03
CA TYR A 215 -16.33 17.12 -7.94
C TYR A 215 -17.66 16.60 -7.41
N ARG A 216 -18.38 15.87 -8.26
CA ARG A 216 -19.49 15.05 -7.81
C ARG A 216 -18.90 13.72 -7.34
N ALA A 217 -18.66 13.62 -6.04
CA ALA A 217 -18.32 12.35 -5.40
C ALA A 217 -19.32 11.26 -5.83
N PRO A 218 -18.88 9.99 -5.96
CA PRO A 218 -19.79 8.89 -6.27
C PRO A 218 -20.94 8.87 -5.26
N ALA A 219 -22.17 8.70 -5.75
CA ALA A 219 -23.33 8.66 -4.88
C ALA A 219 -23.19 7.48 -3.90
N PRO A 220 -23.32 7.68 -2.59
CA PRO A 220 -23.13 6.61 -1.61
C PRO A 220 -24.13 5.47 -1.89
N VAL A 221 -23.68 4.23 -1.67
CA VAL A 221 -24.50 3.05 -1.94
C VAL A 221 -25.81 3.15 -1.16
N LYS A 222 -26.92 3.10 -1.90
CA LYS A 222 -28.28 3.15 -1.33
C LYS A 222 -28.66 1.80 -0.73
N LEU A 223 -28.16 1.56 0.47
CA LEU A 223 -28.59 0.45 1.32
C LEU A 223 -29.99 0.73 1.91
N PRO A 224 -30.80 -0.31 2.18
CA PRO A 224 -32.12 -0.15 2.76
C PRO A 224 -32.05 0.37 4.20
N ALA A 225 -32.93 1.32 4.53
CA ALA A 225 -33.03 1.91 5.87
C ALA A 225 -33.74 1.00 6.91
N LYS A 226 -34.11 -0.22 6.52
CA LYS A 226 -34.70 -1.26 7.37
C LYS A 226 -34.17 -2.64 6.94
N PRO A 227 -34.01 -3.61 7.87
CA PRO A 227 -34.31 -3.52 9.30
C PRO A 227 -33.32 -2.63 10.07
N ARG A 228 -33.64 -2.38 11.34
CA ARG A 228 -32.70 -1.82 12.31
C ARG A 228 -31.98 -2.96 13.02
N VAL A 229 -30.72 -2.76 13.36
CA VAL A 229 -29.80 -3.78 13.89
C VAL A 229 -29.11 -3.25 15.15
N ASN A 230 -28.73 -4.18 16.02
CA ASN A 230 -27.77 -3.93 17.10
C ASN A 230 -26.58 -4.86 16.87
N VAL A 231 -25.36 -4.34 17.03
CA VAL A 231 -24.11 -5.09 17.04
C VAL A 231 -23.30 -4.55 18.22
N ASP A 232 -22.81 -5.43 19.07
CA ASP A 232 -21.88 -5.08 20.14
C ASP A 232 -20.80 -6.16 20.10
N VAL A 233 -19.59 -5.76 19.70
CA VAL A 233 -18.48 -6.67 19.37
C VAL A 233 -17.17 -6.08 19.87
N GLU A 234 -16.28 -6.96 20.31
CA GLU A 234 -14.96 -6.68 20.84
C GLU A 234 -14.00 -7.65 20.13
N GLU A 235 -12.91 -7.13 19.56
CA GLU A 235 -11.82 -7.88 18.89
C GLU A 235 -12.33 -8.95 17.89
N SER A 236 -13.41 -8.62 17.16
CA SER A 236 -14.15 -9.60 16.34
C SER A 236 -13.84 -9.44 14.86
N GLN A 237 -13.49 -10.55 14.20
CA GLN A 237 -13.16 -10.61 12.77
C GLN A 237 -14.30 -10.07 11.89
N LEU A 238 -14.00 -9.13 10.98
CA LEU A 238 -14.99 -8.41 10.17
C LEU A 238 -15.94 -9.36 9.42
N ALA A 239 -15.43 -10.48 8.88
CA ALA A 239 -16.21 -11.44 8.11
C ALA A 239 -17.42 -11.99 8.91
N ASP A 240 -17.22 -12.31 10.19
CA ASP A 240 -18.27 -12.85 11.06
C ASP A 240 -19.28 -11.78 11.48
N VAL A 241 -18.81 -10.57 11.77
CA VAL A 241 -19.67 -9.40 12.05
C VAL A 241 -20.57 -9.11 10.85
N LEU A 242 -20.03 -9.16 9.63
CA LEU A 242 -20.79 -9.00 8.39
C LEU A 242 -21.76 -10.17 8.14
N ALA A 243 -21.38 -11.41 8.44
CA ALA A 243 -22.27 -12.56 8.34
C ALA A 243 -23.44 -12.45 9.33
N GLN A 244 -23.18 -12.07 10.59
CA GLN A 244 -24.21 -11.82 11.62
C GLN A 244 -25.16 -10.67 11.22
N LEU A 245 -24.61 -9.56 10.73
CA LEU A 245 -25.39 -8.44 10.20
C LEU A 245 -26.21 -8.82 8.97
N GLY A 246 -25.66 -9.59 8.04
CA GLY A 246 -26.36 -10.05 6.85
C GLY A 246 -27.51 -11.00 7.19
N ARG A 247 -27.26 -11.95 8.11
CA ARG A 247 -28.26 -12.88 8.62
C ARG A 247 -29.44 -12.17 9.27
N THR A 248 -29.16 -11.22 10.17
CA THR A 248 -30.15 -10.38 10.87
C THR A 248 -30.83 -9.36 9.94
N GLY A 249 -30.05 -8.82 8.99
CA GLY A 249 -30.43 -7.72 8.13
C GLY A 249 -31.21 -8.09 6.86
N GLY A 250 -31.11 -9.34 6.41
CA GLY A 250 -31.71 -9.78 5.15
C GLY A 250 -30.94 -9.30 3.90
N LEU A 251 -29.69 -8.85 4.05
CA LEU A 251 -28.76 -8.58 2.95
C LEU A 251 -27.62 -9.60 2.97
N ASN A 252 -26.99 -9.78 1.81
CA ASN A 252 -25.67 -10.42 1.78
C ASN A 252 -24.63 -9.30 1.97
N LEU A 253 -24.00 -9.26 3.14
CA LEU A 253 -22.78 -8.50 3.36
C LEU A 253 -21.62 -9.50 3.25
N VAL A 254 -20.60 -9.18 2.47
CA VAL A 254 -19.49 -10.10 2.14
C VAL A 254 -18.19 -9.31 2.14
N ALA A 255 -17.12 -9.81 2.78
CA ALA A 255 -15.78 -9.23 2.66
C ALA A 255 -15.07 -9.73 1.38
N GLU A 256 -14.12 -8.96 0.84
CA GLU A 256 -13.14 -9.45 -0.13
C GLU A 256 -11.99 -10.17 0.61
N ASP A 257 -11.49 -11.30 0.10
CA ASP A 257 -10.59 -12.17 0.86
C ASP A 257 -9.21 -11.58 1.12
N GLY A 258 -8.71 -11.81 2.34
CA GLY A 258 -7.52 -11.19 2.92
C GLY A 258 -7.81 -9.92 3.72
N ILE A 259 -9.08 -9.59 3.97
CA ILE A 259 -9.48 -8.60 4.98
C ILE A 259 -9.57 -9.33 6.33
N GLU A 260 -8.42 -9.49 6.97
CA GLU A 260 -8.23 -10.11 8.30
C GLU A 260 -8.37 -9.05 9.43
N GLU A 261 -9.21 -8.03 9.18
CA GLU A 261 -9.39 -6.86 10.06
C GLU A 261 -10.34 -7.19 11.23
N GLU A 262 -9.89 -6.93 12.45
CA GLU A 262 -10.69 -7.06 13.68
C GLU A 262 -11.41 -5.76 14.01
N VAL A 263 -12.61 -5.87 14.58
CA VAL A 263 -13.47 -4.72 14.90
C VAL A 263 -13.99 -4.80 16.33
N SER A 264 -13.71 -3.76 17.10
CA SER A 264 -14.37 -3.46 18.38
C SER A 264 -15.33 -2.29 18.18
N CYS A 265 -16.65 -2.50 18.24
CA CYS A 265 -17.63 -1.42 18.10
C CYS A 265 -19.01 -1.74 18.69
N ALA A 266 -19.66 -0.70 19.23
CA ALA A 266 -21.00 -0.73 19.81
C ALA A 266 -22.00 0.07 18.94
N LEU A 267 -22.73 -0.63 18.07
CA LEU A 267 -23.68 -0.07 17.11
C LEU A 267 -25.12 -0.36 17.55
N TYR A 268 -25.80 0.63 18.13
CA TYR A 268 -27.16 0.49 18.66
C TYR A 268 -28.23 1.17 17.81
N ASP A 269 -29.35 0.46 17.61
CA ASP A 269 -30.54 0.90 16.86
C ASP A 269 -30.22 1.52 15.48
N LEU A 270 -29.19 1.04 14.78
CA LEU A 270 -28.84 1.57 13.46
C LEU A 270 -29.68 0.94 12.36
N SER A 271 -30.02 1.71 11.31
CA SER A 271 -30.40 1.05 10.06
C SER A 271 -29.23 0.24 9.51
N LEU A 272 -29.53 -0.90 8.88
CA LEU A 272 -28.52 -1.79 8.28
C LEU A 272 -27.55 -1.06 7.33
N GLY A 273 -28.04 -0.02 6.63
CA GLY A 273 -27.21 0.84 5.79
C GLY A 273 -26.21 1.70 6.57
N SER A 274 -26.62 2.28 7.70
CA SER A 274 -25.74 3.06 8.59
C SER A 274 -24.73 2.15 9.31
N ALA A 275 -25.16 0.98 9.78
CA ALA A 275 -24.26 -0.01 10.39
C ALA A 275 -23.18 -0.48 9.40
N ALA A 276 -23.54 -0.73 8.14
CA ALA A 276 -22.57 -1.10 7.11
C ALA A 276 -21.60 0.06 6.79
N ARG A 277 -22.04 1.32 6.81
CA ARG A 277 -21.16 2.49 6.66
C ARG A 277 -20.23 2.69 7.85
N ALA A 278 -20.70 2.43 9.07
CA ALA A 278 -19.90 2.48 10.29
C ALA A 278 -18.74 1.48 10.23
N LEU A 279 -19.04 0.20 9.95
CA LEU A 279 -18.01 -0.83 9.80
C LEU A 279 -17.03 -0.52 8.65
N ALA A 280 -17.53 -0.05 7.50
CA ALA A 280 -16.68 0.31 6.37
C ALA A 280 -15.77 1.51 6.67
N TYR A 281 -16.21 2.46 7.51
CA TYR A 281 -15.35 3.54 7.99
C TYR A 281 -14.25 3.01 8.91
N LEU A 282 -14.60 2.20 9.92
CA LEU A 282 -13.66 1.64 10.90
C LEU A 282 -12.57 0.76 10.24
N THR A 283 -12.94 -0.14 9.34
CA THR A 283 -11.99 -1.03 8.63
C THR A 283 -11.42 -0.41 7.34
N GLY A 284 -11.67 0.88 7.10
CA GLY A 284 -11.18 1.59 5.92
C GLY A 284 -11.66 1.03 4.56
N CYS A 285 -12.68 0.17 4.56
CA CYS A 285 -13.23 -0.49 3.39
C CYS A 285 -14.18 0.40 2.58
N GLU A 286 -14.43 0.02 1.32
CA GLU A 286 -15.53 0.56 0.53
C GLU A 286 -16.70 -0.41 0.42
N LEU A 287 -17.91 0.14 0.23
CA LEU A 287 -19.11 -0.62 -0.05
C LEU A 287 -19.35 -0.63 -1.57
N GLU A 288 -19.23 -1.78 -2.22
CA GLU A 288 -19.55 -1.97 -3.64
C GLU A 288 -20.85 -2.78 -3.79
N LEU A 289 -21.90 -2.19 -4.37
CA LEU A 289 -23.16 -2.89 -4.63
C LEU A 289 -23.03 -3.77 -5.87
N THR A 290 -22.99 -5.08 -5.67
CA THR A 290 -22.90 -6.06 -6.76
C THR A 290 -24.18 -6.12 -7.59
N HIS A 291 -24.07 -6.62 -8.83
CA HIS A 291 -25.19 -6.85 -9.74
C HIS A 291 -26.19 -7.93 -9.27
N GLY A 292 -26.02 -8.49 -8.07
CA GLY A 292 -26.93 -9.42 -7.42
C GLY A 292 -27.60 -8.87 -6.15
N GLY A 293 -27.32 -7.62 -5.77
CA GLY A 293 -27.84 -7.00 -4.54
C GLY A 293 -27.03 -7.33 -3.27
N ALA A 294 -25.97 -8.14 -3.37
CA ALA A 294 -24.99 -8.28 -2.30
C ALA A 294 -24.11 -7.02 -2.20
N VAL A 295 -23.72 -6.67 -0.98
CA VAL A 295 -22.82 -5.56 -0.67
C VAL A 295 -21.45 -6.15 -0.39
N LEU A 296 -20.49 -5.87 -1.26
CA LEU A 296 -19.10 -6.26 -1.06
C LEU A 296 -18.40 -5.18 -0.23
N PHE A 297 -17.88 -5.56 0.93
CA PHE A 297 -16.90 -4.80 1.71
C PHE A 297 -15.54 -5.02 1.07
N ARG A 298 -14.96 -3.94 0.57
CA ARG A 298 -13.81 -4.01 -0.32
C ARG A 298 -12.68 -3.13 0.18
N GLN A 299 -11.60 -3.76 0.64
CA GLN A 299 -10.37 -3.05 0.96
C GLN A 299 -9.68 -2.66 -0.36
N ARG A 300 -10.07 -1.51 -0.92
CA ARG A 300 -9.45 -1.01 -2.15
C ARG A 300 -7.95 -0.81 -1.93
N PRO A 301 -7.09 -1.17 -2.90
CA PRO A 301 -5.65 -1.02 -2.77
C PRO A 301 -5.29 0.45 -2.56
N ARG A 302 -4.79 0.74 -1.36
CA ARG A 302 -4.33 2.06 -0.94
C ARG A 302 -2.90 2.27 -1.42
N LEU A 303 -2.64 3.41 -2.04
CA LEU A 303 -1.37 3.72 -2.69
C LEU A 303 -0.52 4.62 -1.79
N ARG A 304 0.65 4.12 -1.40
CA ARG A 304 1.71 4.89 -0.74
C ARG A 304 2.84 5.12 -1.74
N LEU A 305 2.88 6.30 -2.36
CA LEU A 305 3.75 6.64 -3.50
C LEU A 305 4.17 8.11 -3.44
N ASP A 306 5.47 8.40 -3.50
CA ASP A 306 6.01 9.77 -3.59
C ASP A 306 6.84 9.92 -4.87
N PHE A 307 6.41 10.85 -5.74
CA PHE A 307 7.12 11.20 -6.97
C PHE A 307 7.07 12.70 -7.21
N GLN A 308 8.21 13.29 -7.56
CA GLN A 308 8.33 14.70 -7.93
C GLN A 308 8.62 14.81 -9.43
N ASP A 309 7.81 15.61 -10.15
CA ASP A 309 7.95 15.87 -11.60
C ASP A 309 8.06 14.59 -12.46
N ALA A 310 7.35 13.51 -12.11
CA ALA A 310 7.43 12.25 -12.82
C ALA A 310 6.53 12.23 -14.08
N PRO A 311 6.98 11.66 -15.20
CA PRO A 311 6.18 11.58 -16.43
C PRO A 311 5.01 10.62 -16.27
N ILE A 312 3.80 11.04 -16.68
CA ILE A 312 2.56 10.29 -16.51
C ILE A 312 2.59 8.89 -17.16
N GLY A 313 3.29 8.75 -18.30
CA GLY A 313 3.50 7.46 -18.98
C GLY A 313 4.30 6.43 -18.16
N SER A 314 5.11 6.85 -17.18
CA SER A 314 5.79 5.93 -16.24
C SER A 314 4.95 5.69 -14.98
N LEU A 315 4.18 6.68 -14.54
CA LEU A 315 3.32 6.57 -13.35
C LEU A 315 2.12 5.64 -13.58
N GLY A 316 1.50 5.67 -14.76
CA GLY A 316 0.33 4.85 -15.07
C GLY A 316 0.58 3.33 -14.89
N PRO A 317 1.62 2.75 -15.50
CA PRO A 317 1.98 1.34 -15.30
C PRO A 317 2.28 0.99 -13.84
N LEU A 318 2.96 1.86 -13.09
CA LEU A 318 3.23 1.65 -11.66
C LEU A 318 1.93 1.63 -10.85
N ILE A 319 1.07 2.62 -11.04
CA ILE A 319 -0.22 2.73 -10.35
C ILE A 319 -1.13 1.55 -10.72
N GLY A 320 -1.14 1.13 -11.99
CA GLY A 320 -1.85 -0.06 -12.43
C GLY A 320 -1.36 -1.34 -11.75
N ALA A 321 -0.04 -1.51 -11.62
CA ALA A 321 0.57 -2.66 -10.94
C ALA A 321 0.25 -2.68 -9.43
N TYR A 322 0.44 -1.56 -8.72
CA TYR A 322 0.15 -1.47 -7.28
C TYR A 322 -1.34 -1.59 -6.95
N SER A 323 -2.24 -1.18 -7.86
CA SER A 323 -3.69 -1.23 -7.65
C SER A 323 -4.40 -2.42 -8.28
N GLY A 324 -3.67 -3.34 -8.92
CA GLY A 324 -4.25 -4.41 -9.75
C GLY A 324 -5.12 -3.90 -10.92
N THR A 325 -5.14 -2.60 -11.18
CA THR A 325 -6.01 -1.97 -12.20
C THR A 325 -5.32 -2.02 -13.56
N ASN A 326 -6.01 -2.55 -14.56
CA ASN A 326 -5.53 -2.51 -15.95
C ASN A 326 -5.63 -1.06 -16.48
N LEU A 327 -4.61 -0.25 -16.19
CA LEU A 327 -4.49 1.16 -16.55
C LEU A 327 -3.53 1.34 -17.73
N LEU A 328 -4.03 1.89 -18.83
CA LEU A 328 -3.26 2.19 -20.04
C LEU A 328 -3.22 3.70 -20.28
N VAL A 329 -2.03 4.24 -20.47
CA VAL A 329 -1.80 5.67 -20.75
C VAL A 329 -1.52 5.83 -22.24
N ASP A 330 -2.24 6.72 -22.92
CA ASP A 330 -1.93 7.09 -24.30
C ASP A 330 -0.52 7.73 -24.36
N PRO A 331 0.41 7.23 -25.19
CA PRO A 331 1.79 7.72 -25.23
C PRO A 331 1.94 9.18 -25.67
N LYS A 332 0.86 9.83 -26.15
CA LYS A 332 0.81 11.29 -26.38
C LYS A 332 0.75 12.10 -25.09
N LEU A 333 0.46 11.48 -23.94
CA LEU A 333 0.47 12.13 -22.64
C LEU A 333 1.91 12.23 -22.11
N THR A 334 2.58 13.32 -22.49
CA THR A 334 3.97 13.65 -22.11
C THR A 334 4.07 14.53 -20.87
N GLN A 335 2.95 14.82 -20.22
CA GLN A 335 2.84 15.60 -18.98
C GLN A 335 3.69 15.00 -17.86
N ARG A 336 4.25 15.86 -17.02
CA ARG A 336 4.98 15.49 -15.79
C ARG A 336 4.21 16.03 -14.59
N VAL A 337 4.04 15.23 -13.55
CA VAL A 337 3.23 15.56 -12.36
C VAL A 337 3.98 15.20 -11.10
N SER A 338 3.74 15.97 -10.03
CA SER A 338 4.18 15.59 -8.69
C SER A 338 2.99 15.01 -7.93
N LEU A 339 3.21 13.92 -7.19
CA LEU A 339 2.22 13.29 -6.34
C LEU A 339 2.89 12.80 -5.06
N HIS A 340 2.26 13.12 -3.93
CA HIS A 340 2.58 12.53 -2.64
C HIS A 340 1.29 11.85 -2.18
N LEU A 341 1.29 10.52 -2.24
CA LEU A 341 0.17 9.67 -1.87
C LEU A 341 0.52 8.95 -0.57
N GLU A 342 -0.28 9.23 0.44
CA GLU A 342 -0.31 8.57 1.73
C GLU A 342 -1.72 7.97 1.87
N ASP A 343 -1.78 6.64 1.76
CA ASP A 343 -3.01 5.82 1.81
C ASP A 343 -4.08 6.09 0.73
N ALA A 344 -3.71 6.70 -0.40
CA ALA A 344 -4.64 7.15 -1.42
C ALA A 344 -5.42 6.01 -2.12
N ARG A 345 -6.73 6.17 -2.31
CA ARG A 345 -7.55 5.27 -3.12
C ARG A 345 -7.12 5.30 -4.59
N ALA A 346 -6.77 4.14 -5.15
CA ALA A 346 -6.34 4.04 -6.55
C ALA A 346 -7.32 4.64 -7.58
N ASP A 347 -8.63 4.52 -7.35
CA ASP A 347 -9.66 5.10 -8.21
C ASP A 347 -9.61 6.64 -8.24
N GLU A 348 -9.54 7.28 -7.07
CA GLU A 348 -9.45 8.74 -6.94
C GLU A 348 -8.13 9.26 -7.53
N VAL A 349 -7.03 8.53 -7.31
CA VAL A 349 -5.72 8.82 -7.90
C VAL A 349 -5.78 8.79 -9.43
N ILE A 350 -6.43 7.80 -10.03
CA ILE A 350 -6.53 7.68 -11.49
C ILE A 350 -7.42 8.79 -12.08
N GLU A 351 -8.54 9.13 -11.45
CA GLU A 351 -9.38 10.26 -11.86
C GLU A 351 -8.65 11.61 -11.71
N ALA A 352 -7.95 11.81 -10.59
CA ALA A 352 -7.22 13.04 -10.34
C ALA A 352 -5.99 13.19 -11.26
N LEU A 353 -5.30 12.11 -11.60
CA LEU A 353 -4.23 12.12 -12.61
C LEU A 353 -4.74 12.44 -14.01
N ALA A 354 -5.93 11.96 -14.38
CA ALA A 354 -6.57 12.36 -15.64
C ALA A 354 -6.71 13.89 -15.69
N LEU A 355 -7.31 14.48 -14.66
CA LEU A 355 -7.56 15.91 -14.56
C LEU A 355 -6.27 16.74 -14.41
N ALA A 356 -5.29 16.24 -13.65
CA ALA A 356 -3.97 16.85 -13.48
C ALA A 356 -3.19 16.98 -14.79
N CYS A 357 -3.46 16.10 -15.75
CA CYS A 357 -2.86 16.09 -17.09
C CYS A 357 -3.72 16.77 -18.18
N GLY A 358 -5.01 17.05 -17.92
CA GLY A 358 -5.95 17.45 -18.99
C GLY A 358 -6.36 16.29 -19.90
N ALA A 359 -6.46 15.09 -19.33
CA ALA A 359 -6.83 13.85 -19.98
C ALA A 359 -8.26 13.42 -19.60
N GLU A 360 -8.90 12.66 -20.51
CA GLU A 360 -10.12 11.91 -20.26
C GLU A 360 -9.79 10.51 -19.76
N LEU A 361 -10.55 10.04 -18.77
CA LEU A 361 -10.57 8.65 -18.32
C LEU A 361 -11.71 7.90 -19.03
N GLN A 362 -11.37 6.93 -19.88
CA GLN A 362 -12.34 6.10 -20.60
C GLN A 362 -12.24 4.65 -20.11
N ARG A 363 -13.36 4.03 -19.73
CA ARG A 363 -13.43 2.62 -19.27
C ARG A 363 -14.08 1.76 -20.34
N ASP A 364 -13.47 0.61 -20.66
CA ASP A 364 -14.03 -0.34 -21.64
C ASP A 364 -14.92 -1.42 -20.99
N ALA A 365 -15.51 -2.28 -21.81
CA ALA A 365 -16.37 -3.38 -21.37
C ALA A 365 -15.61 -4.53 -20.66
N ALA A 366 -14.28 -4.57 -20.73
CA ALA A 366 -13.42 -5.49 -19.98
C ALA A 366 -12.95 -4.89 -18.65
N GLY A 367 -13.31 -3.63 -18.36
CA GLY A 367 -12.90 -2.91 -17.16
C GLY A 367 -11.54 -2.22 -17.27
N VAL A 368 -10.88 -2.28 -18.42
CA VAL A 368 -9.61 -1.58 -18.69
C VAL A 368 -9.86 -0.07 -18.70
N ARG A 369 -8.98 0.66 -18.03
CA ARG A 369 -9.02 2.13 -17.93
C ARG A 369 -7.98 2.73 -18.86
N TYR A 370 -8.42 3.66 -19.72
CA TYR A 370 -7.59 4.37 -20.67
C TYR A 370 -7.51 5.85 -20.29
N LEU A 371 -6.31 6.37 -20.06
CA LEU A 371 -6.04 7.81 -19.96
C LEU A 371 -5.67 8.32 -21.35
N ARG A 372 -6.46 9.24 -21.91
CA ARG A 372 -6.28 9.81 -23.26
C ARG A 372 -6.31 11.34 -23.23
N PRO A 373 -5.62 12.07 -24.12
CA PRO A 373 -5.77 13.51 -24.22
C PRO A 373 -7.24 13.90 -24.44
N ALA A 374 -7.74 14.93 -23.75
CA ALA A 374 -9.13 15.36 -23.90
C ALA A 374 -9.45 15.76 -25.36
N GLY A 375 -10.63 15.38 -25.84
CA GLY A 375 -11.05 15.55 -27.23
C GLY A 375 -10.43 14.54 -28.24
N ALA A 376 -9.60 13.59 -27.80
CA ALA A 376 -9.08 12.55 -28.68
C ALA A 376 -10.18 11.58 -29.13
N LYS A 377 -10.61 11.68 -30.39
CA LYS A 377 -11.59 10.78 -31.01
C LYS A 377 -11.16 9.30 -30.80
N PRO A 378 -12.04 8.41 -30.30
CA PRO A 378 -11.66 7.05 -29.92
C PRO A 378 -11.17 6.26 -31.14
N ALA A 379 -9.87 6.00 -31.19
CA ALA A 379 -9.21 5.28 -32.28
C ALA A 379 -9.38 3.75 -32.20
N ILE A 380 -9.72 3.23 -31.02
CA ILE A 380 -10.12 1.83 -30.84
C ILE A 380 -11.63 1.77 -31.02
N ALA A 381 -12.08 1.14 -32.11
CA ALA A 381 -13.50 0.80 -32.27
C ALA A 381 -13.93 -0.13 -31.13
N ALA A 382 -15.04 0.18 -30.46
CA ALA A 382 -15.55 -0.66 -29.39
C ALA A 382 -15.81 -2.09 -29.90
N PRO A 383 -15.45 -3.14 -29.14
CA PRO A 383 -15.76 -4.51 -29.53
C PRO A 383 -17.28 -4.65 -29.71
N PRO A 384 -17.76 -5.38 -30.73
CA PRO A 384 -19.17 -5.43 -31.07
C PRO A 384 -20.00 -5.94 -29.88
N PRO A 385 -21.17 -5.34 -29.60
CA PRO A 385 -21.93 -5.62 -28.39
C PRO A 385 -22.31 -7.10 -28.32
N ALA A 386 -21.88 -7.75 -27.23
CA ALA A 386 -22.20 -9.15 -26.97
C ALA A 386 -23.72 -9.34 -26.91
N LYS A 387 -24.23 -10.35 -27.61
CA LYS A 387 -25.68 -10.61 -27.69
C LYS A 387 -26.27 -10.81 -26.28
N PRO A 388 -27.40 -10.18 -25.94
CA PRO A 388 -28.03 -10.35 -24.63
C PRO A 388 -28.48 -11.79 -24.45
N ILE A 389 -28.05 -12.41 -23.36
CA ILE A 389 -28.43 -13.78 -22.99
C ILE A 389 -29.80 -13.72 -22.27
N PRO A 390 -30.83 -14.44 -22.74
CA PRO A 390 -32.19 -14.33 -22.19
C PRO A 390 -32.32 -14.89 -20.76
N ALA A 391 -33.44 -14.52 -20.12
CA ALA A 391 -33.83 -14.92 -18.76
C ALA A 391 -34.36 -16.37 -18.71
N ALA A 392 -34.50 -17.00 -17.54
CA ALA A 392 -34.19 -16.57 -16.18
C ALA A 392 -33.27 -17.61 -15.49
N LYS A 393 -32.36 -17.17 -14.63
CA LYS A 393 -31.38 -18.04 -13.96
C LYS A 393 -31.88 -18.43 -12.57
N PRO A 394 -31.65 -19.67 -12.09
CA PRO A 394 -31.94 -20.00 -10.70
C PRO A 394 -31.14 -19.09 -9.77
N ARG A 395 -31.85 -18.54 -8.78
CA ARG A 395 -31.31 -17.77 -7.67
C ARG A 395 -31.04 -18.74 -6.53
N LEU A 396 -29.89 -18.61 -5.90
CA LEU A 396 -29.41 -19.51 -4.86
C LEU A 396 -29.70 -18.92 -3.49
N ASN A 397 -30.01 -19.81 -2.55
CA ASN A 397 -30.02 -19.52 -1.12
C ASN A 397 -29.13 -20.58 -0.45
N LEU A 398 -28.00 -20.13 0.08
CA LEU A 398 -26.98 -20.92 0.75
C LEU A 398 -26.52 -20.11 1.97
N ASP A 399 -26.69 -20.65 3.17
CA ASP A 399 -26.06 -20.17 4.40
C ASP A 399 -25.03 -21.25 4.75
N VAL A 400 -23.76 -20.86 4.88
CA VAL A 400 -22.61 -21.78 4.87
C VAL A 400 -21.60 -21.31 5.91
N GLU A 401 -21.19 -22.20 6.80
CA GLU A 401 -20.24 -21.95 7.88
C GLU A 401 -19.10 -22.97 7.74
N GLU A 402 -17.85 -22.49 7.80
CA GLU A 402 -16.60 -23.29 7.78
C GLU A 402 -16.53 -24.41 6.72
N GLN A 403 -17.12 -24.21 5.53
CA GLN A 403 -17.26 -25.29 4.55
C GLN A 403 -16.11 -25.34 3.53
N GLU A 404 -15.63 -26.55 3.25
CA GLU A 404 -14.68 -26.81 2.17
C GLU A 404 -15.20 -26.31 0.80
N LEU A 405 -14.32 -25.63 0.05
CA LEU A 405 -14.60 -25.09 -1.28
C LEU A 405 -15.20 -26.13 -2.26
N ALA A 406 -14.75 -27.38 -2.20
CA ALA A 406 -15.27 -28.47 -3.03
C ALA A 406 -16.76 -28.75 -2.76
N THR A 407 -17.14 -28.84 -1.48
CA THR A 407 -18.51 -29.08 -1.02
C THR A 407 -19.42 -27.90 -1.34
N LEU A 408 -18.93 -26.67 -1.12
CA LEU A 408 -19.64 -25.43 -1.50
C LEU A 408 -19.90 -25.35 -3.01
N CYS A 409 -18.88 -25.63 -3.83
CA CYS A 409 -19.02 -25.65 -5.29
C CYS A 409 -19.99 -26.74 -5.76
N GLN A 410 -19.99 -27.91 -5.11
CA GLN A 410 -20.94 -28.98 -5.39
C GLN A 410 -22.37 -28.57 -5.02
N ALA A 411 -22.58 -27.86 -3.90
CA ALA A 411 -23.88 -27.33 -3.49
C ALA A 411 -24.42 -26.28 -4.49
N ILE A 412 -23.57 -25.32 -4.89
CA ILE A 412 -23.86 -24.34 -5.95
C ILE A 412 -24.26 -25.04 -7.25
N GLY A 413 -23.46 -26.01 -7.71
CA GLY A 413 -23.75 -26.78 -8.92
C GLY A 413 -25.07 -27.56 -8.86
N LYS A 414 -25.34 -28.21 -7.72
CA LYS A 414 -26.56 -28.98 -7.46
C LYS A 414 -27.81 -28.11 -7.48
N GLN A 415 -27.79 -26.92 -6.86
CA GLN A 415 -28.92 -25.98 -6.93
C GLN A 415 -29.07 -25.33 -8.33
N ALA A 416 -27.96 -25.11 -9.04
CA ALA A 416 -27.94 -24.42 -10.33
C ALA A 416 -28.20 -25.33 -11.55
N GLY A 417 -28.16 -26.65 -11.39
CA GLY A 417 -28.29 -27.62 -12.49
C GLY A 417 -27.04 -27.71 -13.38
N VAL A 418 -25.85 -27.37 -12.87
CA VAL A 418 -24.58 -27.41 -13.61
C VAL A 418 -23.51 -28.20 -12.86
N LYS A 419 -22.56 -28.79 -13.59
CA LYS A 419 -21.45 -29.50 -12.96
C LYS A 419 -20.31 -28.52 -12.68
N VAL A 420 -20.20 -28.06 -11.44
CA VAL A 420 -18.97 -27.41 -10.96
C VAL A 420 -17.98 -28.50 -10.53
N LEU A 421 -16.74 -28.37 -10.98
CA LEU A 421 -15.57 -29.12 -10.57
C LEU A 421 -14.64 -28.14 -9.86
N VAL A 422 -14.04 -28.55 -8.75
CA VAL A 422 -12.88 -27.86 -8.19
C VAL A 422 -11.64 -28.68 -8.56
N ASP A 423 -10.58 -28.00 -8.98
CA ASP A 423 -9.30 -28.63 -9.29
C ASP A 423 -8.65 -29.13 -7.98
N PRO A 424 -8.21 -30.40 -7.86
CA PRO A 424 -7.65 -30.95 -6.62
C PRO A 424 -6.32 -30.29 -6.19
N GLU A 425 -5.67 -29.48 -7.05
CA GLU A 425 -4.54 -28.65 -6.65
C GLU A 425 -4.97 -27.40 -5.84
N VAL A 426 -6.28 -27.08 -5.74
CA VAL A 426 -6.78 -25.94 -4.97
C VAL A 426 -6.89 -26.27 -3.48
N GLN A 427 -5.83 -25.93 -2.75
CA GLN A 427 -5.88 -25.78 -1.30
C GLN A 427 -6.46 -24.40 -0.98
N ALA A 428 -7.71 -24.38 -0.51
CA ALA A 428 -8.41 -23.21 -0.01
C ALA A 428 -8.93 -23.53 1.40
N GLU A 429 -8.87 -22.52 2.26
CA GLU A 429 -9.37 -22.58 3.63
C GLU A 429 -10.90 -22.76 3.69
N PRO A 430 -11.45 -23.27 4.81
CA PRO A 430 -12.89 -23.39 5.00
C PRO A 430 -13.57 -22.01 4.96
N LEU A 431 -14.72 -21.93 4.27
CA LEU A 431 -15.38 -20.65 3.99
C LEU A 431 -16.69 -20.50 4.78
N THR A 432 -16.84 -19.36 5.44
CA THR A 432 -18.11 -18.89 6.03
C THR A 432 -18.70 -17.80 5.14
N LEU A 433 -19.87 -18.05 4.55
CA LEU A 433 -20.54 -17.12 3.63
C LEU A 433 -22.06 -17.34 3.53
N ALA A 434 -22.82 -16.23 3.55
CA ALA A 434 -24.26 -16.21 3.37
C ALA A 434 -24.61 -15.61 1.99
N LEU A 435 -25.18 -16.44 1.10
CA LEU A 435 -25.58 -16.09 -0.26
C LEU A 435 -27.08 -16.27 -0.43
N ARG A 436 -27.85 -15.17 -0.32
CA ARG A 436 -29.31 -15.14 -0.43
C ARG A 436 -29.77 -14.48 -1.73
N ASP A 437 -30.74 -15.10 -2.40
CA ASP A 437 -31.37 -14.68 -3.67
C ASP A 437 -30.40 -14.40 -4.86
N LEU A 438 -29.17 -14.92 -4.82
CA LEU A 438 -28.11 -14.60 -5.79
C LEU A 438 -28.15 -15.50 -7.04
N PRO A 439 -28.15 -14.95 -8.27
CA PRO A 439 -27.98 -15.73 -9.50
C PRO A 439 -26.73 -16.61 -9.47
N TRP A 440 -26.84 -17.91 -9.77
CA TRP A 440 -25.74 -18.86 -9.53
C TRP A 440 -24.38 -18.53 -10.18
N ARG A 441 -24.35 -17.89 -11.38
CA ARG A 441 -23.08 -17.46 -11.99
C ARG A 441 -22.42 -16.30 -11.24
N GLN A 442 -23.19 -15.48 -10.51
CA GLN A 442 -22.65 -14.46 -9.61
C GLN A 442 -22.19 -15.10 -8.30
N ALA A 443 -22.95 -16.05 -7.73
CA ALA A 443 -22.51 -16.82 -6.57
C ALA A 443 -21.17 -17.55 -6.82
N LEU A 444 -21.04 -18.26 -7.94
CA LEU A 444 -19.80 -18.94 -8.32
C LEU A 444 -18.66 -17.96 -8.65
N ALA A 445 -18.97 -16.77 -9.17
CA ALA A 445 -17.96 -15.73 -9.42
C ALA A 445 -17.50 -15.06 -8.12
N LEU A 446 -18.38 -14.85 -7.14
CA LEU A 446 -18.02 -14.40 -5.79
C LEU A 446 -17.11 -15.43 -5.12
N VAL A 447 -17.53 -16.70 -5.03
CA VAL A 447 -16.71 -17.79 -4.45
C VAL A 447 -15.35 -17.93 -5.15
N ALA A 448 -15.26 -17.63 -6.45
CA ALA A 448 -13.99 -17.61 -7.18
C ALA A 448 -13.12 -16.37 -6.89
N GLN A 449 -13.72 -15.18 -6.79
CA GLN A 449 -13.03 -13.95 -6.40
C GLN A 449 -12.47 -14.07 -4.98
N VAL A 450 -13.32 -14.56 -4.07
CA VAL A 450 -13.04 -14.94 -2.68
C VAL A 450 -11.80 -15.84 -2.64
N THR A 451 -11.91 -17.08 -3.13
CA THR A 451 -10.79 -18.04 -3.11
C THR A 451 -9.63 -17.75 -4.07
N ARG A 452 -9.58 -16.54 -4.65
CA ARG A 452 -8.54 -16.07 -5.59
C ARG A 452 -8.32 -17.08 -6.74
N CYS A 453 -9.41 -17.70 -7.18
CA CYS A 453 -9.48 -18.77 -8.18
C CYS A 453 -10.08 -18.29 -9.51
N SER A 454 -9.88 -19.05 -10.58
CA SER A 454 -10.43 -18.77 -11.91
C SER A 454 -11.53 -19.76 -12.31
N VAL A 455 -12.70 -19.25 -12.72
CA VAL A 455 -13.78 -20.07 -13.29
C VAL A 455 -13.56 -20.23 -14.79
N ARG A 456 -13.52 -21.46 -15.29
CA ARG A 456 -13.41 -21.79 -16.71
C ARG A 456 -14.55 -22.72 -17.13
N GLU A 457 -15.36 -22.31 -18.12
CA GLU A 457 -16.37 -23.19 -18.73
C GLU A 457 -15.65 -24.16 -19.69
N LEU A 458 -15.47 -25.43 -19.27
CA LEU A 458 -14.72 -26.44 -20.03
C LEU A 458 -15.54 -26.97 -21.23
N ARG A 459 -16.83 -27.17 -20.99
CA ARG A 459 -17.86 -27.61 -21.94
C ARG A 459 -19.18 -27.00 -21.46
N GLN A 460 -20.20 -26.94 -22.32
CA GLN A 460 -21.51 -26.37 -21.96
C GLN A 460 -22.05 -27.02 -20.67
N GLY A 461 -22.25 -26.21 -19.62
CA GLY A 461 -22.73 -26.68 -18.32
C GLY A 461 -21.69 -27.34 -17.40
N VAL A 462 -20.40 -27.35 -17.76
CA VAL A 462 -19.30 -27.86 -16.94
C VAL A 462 -18.29 -26.75 -16.65
N PHE A 463 -18.16 -26.40 -15.36
CA PHE A 463 -17.29 -25.34 -14.87
C PHE A 463 -16.16 -25.95 -14.06
N LEU A 464 -14.92 -25.56 -14.37
CA LEU A 464 -13.78 -25.83 -13.52
C LEU A 464 -13.43 -24.55 -12.75
N LEU A 465 -13.44 -24.64 -11.42
CA LEU A 465 -12.81 -23.68 -10.54
C LEU A 465 -11.37 -24.16 -10.30
N ALA A 466 -10.39 -23.41 -10.78
CA ALA A 466 -8.98 -23.74 -10.62
C ALA A 466 -8.19 -22.49 -10.19
N GLN A 467 -7.36 -22.65 -9.16
CA GLN A 467 -6.41 -21.62 -8.73
C GLN A 467 -5.34 -21.48 -9.82
N PRO A 468 -5.16 -20.29 -10.42
CA PRO A 468 -4.16 -20.11 -11.46
C PRO A 468 -2.76 -20.22 -10.83
N PRO A 469 -1.81 -20.97 -11.44
CA PRO A 469 -0.48 -21.14 -10.85
C PRO A 469 0.19 -19.77 -10.69
N ARG A 470 0.59 -19.49 -9.44
CA ARG A 470 1.17 -18.22 -9.02
C ARG A 470 2.68 -18.21 -9.27
N VAL A 471 3.16 -17.06 -9.70
CA VAL A 471 4.56 -16.76 -9.97
C VAL A 471 5.17 -16.23 -8.68
N LEU A 472 6.18 -16.95 -8.20
CA LEU A 472 7.13 -16.50 -7.19
C LEU A 472 8.50 -16.42 -7.87
N LEU A 473 8.86 -15.22 -8.35
CA LEU A 473 10.11 -14.96 -9.08
C LEU A 473 10.69 -13.62 -8.65
N CYS A 474 11.77 -13.66 -7.87
CA CYS A 474 12.67 -12.53 -7.72
C CYS A 474 13.80 -12.64 -8.75
N ALA A 475 14.01 -11.58 -9.53
CA ALA A 475 14.97 -11.51 -10.60
C ALA A 475 15.76 -10.21 -10.50
N GLU A 476 17.07 -10.31 -10.26
CA GLU A 476 17.98 -9.16 -10.27
C GLU A 476 18.78 -9.15 -11.57
N ARG A 477 18.48 -8.18 -12.44
CA ARG A 477 19.16 -7.98 -13.75
C ARG A 477 19.09 -9.20 -14.68
N ALA A 478 17.97 -9.91 -14.66
CA ALA A 478 17.72 -11.03 -15.57
C ALA A 478 17.41 -10.50 -16.99
N PRO A 479 17.85 -11.16 -18.08
CA PRO A 479 17.43 -10.80 -19.43
C PRO A 479 15.91 -10.87 -19.60
N LEU A 480 15.29 -9.87 -20.24
CA LEU A 480 13.84 -9.77 -20.43
C LEU A 480 13.26 -11.03 -21.08
N GLY A 481 13.90 -11.53 -22.15
CA GLY A 481 13.51 -12.77 -22.81
C GLY A 481 13.60 -14.00 -21.89
N ALA A 482 14.57 -14.05 -20.97
CA ALA A 482 14.69 -15.16 -20.01
C ALA A 482 13.60 -15.10 -18.93
N LEU A 483 13.32 -13.90 -18.38
CA LEU A 483 12.29 -13.73 -17.36
C LEU A 483 10.88 -14.02 -17.91
N LEU A 484 10.54 -13.51 -19.09
CA LEU A 484 9.26 -13.82 -19.76
C LEU A 484 9.15 -15.32 -20.10
N GLY A 485 10.27 -15.95 -20.49
CA GLY A 485 10.36 -17.39 -20.69
C GLY A 485 10.08 -18.21 -19.42
N LEU A 486 10.67 -17.82 -18.27
CA LEU A 486 10.44 -18.48 -16.97
C LEU A 486 8.99 -18.35 -16.50
N ILE A 487 8.38 -17.16 -16.64
CA ILE A 487 6.96 -16.93 -16.32
C ILE A 487 6.06 -17.82 -17.18
N ALA A 488 6.34 -17.90 -18.49
CA ALA A 488 5.60 -18.76 -19.40
C ALA A 488 5.80 -20.25 -19.12
N GLN A 489 7.00 -20.67 -18.72
CA GLN A 489 7.32 -22.05 -18.34
C GLN A 489 6.57 -22.46 -17.07
N GLN A 490 6.54 -21.61 -16.03
CA GLN A 490 5.73 -21.83 -14.82
C GLN A 490 4.24 -21.90 -15.15
N GLY A 491 3.74 -21.05 -16.06
CA GLY A 491 2.37 -21.09 -16.57
C GLY A 491 2.04 -22.25 -17.52
N LYS A 492 3.01 -23.14 -17.83
CA LYS A 492 2.90 -24.23 -18.83
C LYS A 492 2.44 -23.75 -20.23
N LEU A 493 2.87 -22.55 -20.64
CA LEU A 493 2.42 -21.86 -21.86
C LEU A 493 3.25 -22.18 -23.09
N LYS A 494 2.61 -22.06 -24.26
CA LYS A 494 3.30 -21.84 -25.53
C LYS A 494 3.49 -20.33 -25.73
N LEU A 495 4.68 -19.83 -25.41
CA LEU A 495 5.06 -18.45 -25.73
C LEU A 495 5.72 -18.42 -27.12
N ALA A 496 5.40 -17.41 -27.94
CA ALA A 496 6.05 -17.20 -29.22
C ALA A 496 7.56 -16.84 -29.03
N PRO A 497 8.44 -17.11 -30.01
CA PRO A 497 9.89 -16.91 -29.84
C PRO A 497 10.28 -15.48 -29.46
N LEU A 498 10.88 -15.32 -28.28
CA LEU A 498 11.30 -14.02 -27.70
C LEU A 498 12.62 -13.47 -28.26
N ALA A 499 13.06 -13.95 -29.42
CA ALA A 499 14.45 -13.86 -29.92
C ALA A 499 14.98 -12.44 -30.26
N LEU A 500 14.22 -11.40 -29.96
CA LEU A 500 14.51 -9.98 -30.24
C LEU A 500 14.27 -9.05 -29.03
N LEU A 501 13.90 -9.58 -27.85
CA LEU A 501 13.65 -8.77 -26.65
C LEU A 501 14.93 -8.56 -25.83
N GLU A 502 15.71 -7.56 -26.24
CA GLU A 502 16.88 -7.08 -25.50
C GLU A 502 16.49 -6.26 -24.26
N GLY A 503 17.29 -6.38 -23.19
CA GLY A 503 17.13 -5.62 -21.94
C GLY A 503 17.34 -6.47 -20.69
N GLU A 504 17.77 -5.82 -19.60
CA GLU A 504 17.80 -6.40 -18.25
C GLU A 504 16.57 -5.94 -17.44
N VAL A 505 16.04 -6.81 -16.61
CA VAL A 505 14.88 -6.55 -15.72
C VAL A 505 15.29 -6.72 -14.27
N ARG A 506 14.80 -5.85 -13.39
CA ARG A 506 14.69 -6.13 -11.95
C ARG A 506 13.21 -6.27 -11.61
N ALA A 507 12.79 -7.45 -11.14
CA ALA A 507 11.39 -7.73 -10.82
C ALA A 507 11.30 -8.60 -9.55
N ASP A 508 10.38 -8.26 -8.67
CA ASP A 508 10.05 -9.02 -7.47
C ASP A 508 8.57 -9.43 -7.58
N LEU A 509 8.34 -10.56 -8.25
CA LEU A 509 7.00 -11.05 -8.57
C LEU A 509 6.55 -11.96 -7.43
N LYS A 510 5.75 -11.41 -6.51
CA LYS A 510 5.19 -12.10 -5.34
C LYS A 510 3.71 -12.38 -5.55
N GLN A 511 3.32 -13.66 -5.49
CA GLN A 511 1.94 -14.15 -5.50
C GLN A 511 1.08 -13.78 -6.74
N LEU A 512 1.65 -13.15 -7.77
CA LEU A 512 0.94 -12.78 -9.00
C LEU A 512 0.55 -14.02 -9.81
N THR A 513 -0.61 -13.99 -10.46
CA THR A 513 -0.98 -15.04 -11.41
C THR A 513 -0.13 -14.92 -12.69
N TRP A 514 0.23 -16.03 -13.36
CA TRP A 514 1.15 -15.94 -14.52
C TRP A 514 0.72 -14.98 -15.64
N PRO A 515 -0.57 -14.77 -16.00
CA PRO A 515 -0.95 -13.77 -17.00
C PRO A 515 -0.61 -12.35 -16.55
N ASP A 516 -0.81 -12.06 -15.25
CA ASP A 516 -0.59 -10.73 -14.68
C ASP A 516 0.90 -10.46 -14.51
N ALA A 517 1.68 -11.45 -14.07
CA ALA A 517 3.13 -11.41 -14.06
C ALA A 517 3.72 -11.16 -15.47
N LEU A 518 3.23 -11.88 -16.48
CA LEU A 518 3.66 -11.75 -17.87
C LEU A 518 3.32 -10.35 -18.43
N ARG A 519 2.12 -9.84 -18.12
CA ARG A 519 1.68 -8.48 -18.49
C ARG A 519 2.50 -7.41 -17.80
N ALA A 520 2.73 -7.51 -16.49
CA ALA A 520 3.47 -6.53 -15.71
C ALA A 520 4.91 -6.37 -16.25
N VAL A 521 5.63 -7.48 -16.39
CA VAL A 521 7.01 -7.47 -16.94
C VAL A 521 7.04 -6.94 -18.38
N ALA A 522 6.10 -7.33 -19.24
CA ALA A 522 6.05 -6.81 -20.60
C ALA A 522 5.74 -5.30 -20.64
N THR A 523 4.79 -4.82 -19.84
CA THR A 523 4.34 -3.41 -19.83
C THR A 523 5.45 -2.47 -19.38
N VAL A 524 6.23 -2.86 -18.36
CA VAL A 524 7.41 -2.10 -17.88
C VAL A 524 8.45 -1.91 -18.99
N HIS A 525 8.52 -2.81 -19.97
CA HIS A 525 9.46 -2.77 -21.09
C HIS A 525 8.81 -2.38 -22.43
N GLY A 526 7.67 -1.67 -22.42
CA GLY A 526 7.02 -1.19 -23.65
C GLY A 526 6.57 -2.30 -24.59
N CYS A 527 6.26 -3.47 -24.05
CA CYS A 527 5.82 -4.65 -24.80
C CYS A 527 4.37 -4.99 -24.45
N ARG A 528 3.56 -5.23 -25.49
CA ARG A 528 2.16 -5.65 -25.35
C ARG A 528 2.06 -7.17 -25.38
N VAL A 529 1.26 -7.75 -24.49
CA VAL A 529 0.96 -9.18 -24.47
C VAL A 529 -0.35 -9.44 -25.19
N GLU A 530 -0.29 -10.18 -26.29
CA GLU A 530 -1.45 -10.61 -27.07
C GLU A 530 -1.60 -12.14 -27.04
N ARG A 531 -2.82 -12.64 -27.27
CA ARG A 531 -3.12 -14.07 -27.30
C ARG A 531 -3.49 -14.49 -28.72
N GLU A 532 -2.66 -15.35 -29.31
CA GLU A 532 -2.78 -15.85 -30.68
C GLU A 532 -3.20 -17.33 -30.62
N GLY A 533 -4.50 -17.56 -30.41
CA GLY A 533 -5.07 -18.90 -30.18
C GLY A 533 -4.67 -19.49 -28.82
N ASP A 534 -3.94 -20.61 -28.84
CA ASP A 534 -3.35 -21.22 -27.63
C ASP A 534 -1.92 -20.73 -27.34
N ALA A 535 -1.36 -19.90 -28.22
CA ALA A 535 -0.07 -19.25 -28.00
C ALA A 535 -0.26 -17.85 -27.37
N TRP A 536 0.74 -17.43 -26.61
CA TRP A 536 0.88 -16.06 -26.13
C TRP A 536 2.05 -15.39 -26.84
N ARG A 537 1.85 -14.14 -27.29
CA ARG A 537 2.82 -13.39 -28.08
C ARG A 537 3.12 -12.08 -27.38
N VAL A 538 4.41 -11.84 -27.13
CA VAL A 538 4.90 -10.56 -26.64
C VAL A 538 5.31 -9.75 -27.87
N VAL A 539 4.60 -8.66 -28.12
CA VAL A 539 4.85 -7.74 -29.25
C VAL A 539 5.50 -6.49 -28.69
N GLN A 540 6.75 -6.21 -29.08
CA GLN A 540 7.38 -4.94 -28.75
C GLN A 540 6.64 -3.81 -29.48
N GLU A 541 6.13 -2.83 -28.74
CA GLU A 541 5.38 -1.73 -29.34
C GLU A 541 6.37 -0.76 -29.98
N GLN A 542 6.42 -0.74 -31.32
CA GLN A 542 7.34 0.13 -32.05
C GLN A 542 6.96 1.59 -31.84
N VAL A 543 7.66 2.24 -30.90
CA VAL A 543 7.65 3.69 -30.75
C VAL A 543 8.03 4.31 -32.10
N PRO A 544 7.15 5.09 -32.76
CA PRO A 544 7.42 5.57 -34.11
C PRO A 544 8.66 6.46 -34.10
N ALA A 545 9.62 6.16 -34.97
CA ALA A 545 11.01 6.66 -34.93
C ALA A 545 11.18 8.14 -35.37
N ALA A 546 10.23 9.00 -35.02
CA ALA A 546 10.14 10.40 -35.41
C ALA A 546 10.18 11.34 -34.19
N LEU A 547 11.25 11.26 -33.39
CA LEU A 547 11.67 12.35 -32.51
C LEU A 547 12.86 13.06 -33.16
N PRO A 548 12.85 14.40 -33.29
CA PRO A 548 13.99 15.14 -33.81
C PRO A 548 15.19 14.97 -32.87
N LYS A 549 16.40 14.93 -33.44
CA LYS A 549 17.64 14.89 -32.66
C LYS A 549 17.65 16.10 -31.71
N ARG A 550 17.77 15.85 -30.40
CA ARG A 550 18.06 16.92 -29.43
C ARG A 550 19.43 17.49 -29.76
N GLU A 551 19.50 18.80 -29.90
CA GLU A 551 20.75 19.53 -29.77
C GLU A 551 21.26 19.36 -28.33
N PRO A 552 22.59 19.31 -28.10
CA PRO A 552 23.12 19.27 -26.75
C PRO A 552 22.78 20.58 -26.05
N LEU A 553 22.02 20.52 -24.94
CA LEU A 553 21.94 21.65 -24.02
C LEU A 553 23.35 21.91 -23.49
N GLY A 554 23.75 23.19 -23.46
CA GLY A 554 25.03 23.60 -22.90
C GLY A 554 25.20 23.16 -21.45
N GLU A 555 26.44 22.87 -21.07
CA GLU A 555 26.80 22.55 -19.69
C GLU A 555 26.47 23.76 -18.78
N PRO A 556 25.83 23.56 -17.61
CA PRO A 556 25.53 24.65 -16.71
C PRO A 556 26.83 25.16 -16.07
N GLU A 557 27.27 26.35 -16.48
CA GLU A 557 28.40 27.02 -15.84
C GLU A 557 28.08 27.39 -14.38
N GLY A 558 28.95 26.94 -13.47
CA GLY A 558 29.20 27.63 -12.20
C GLY A 558 28.19 27.45 -11.07
N GLU A 559 28.33 26.33 -10.34
CA GLU A 559 28.44 26.44 -8.88
C GLU A 559 29.47 25.44 -8.35
N GLY A 560 30.26 25.85 -7.35
CA GLY A 560 31.59 25.30 -7.10
C GLY A 560 31.64 23.96 -6.36
N TRP A 561 31.26 22.85 -7.00
CA TRP A 561 31.47 21.51 -6.43
C TRP A 561 32.95 21.12 -6.47
N ALA A 562 33.70 21.54 -5.44
CA ALA A 562 35.10 21.17 -5.25
C ALA A 562 35.21 19.65 -5.05
N GLY A 563 35.51 18.92 -6.14
CA GLY A 563 35.66 17.47 -6.13
C GLY A 563 36.67 16.99 -5.08
N PRO A 564 36.47 15.79 -4.51
CA PRO A 564 37.25 15.32 -3.36
C PRO A 564 38.74 15.35 -3.67
N THR A 565 39.50 16.03 -2.80
CA THR A 565 40.93 16.26 -3.04
C THR A 565 41.71 14.94 -3.18
N SER A 566 42.83 14.98 -3.89
CA SER A 566 43.73 13.82 -4.05
C SER A 566 44.16 13.22 -2.71
N GLU A 567 44.21 14.02 -1.64
CA GLU A 567 44.50 13.53 -0.29
C GLU A 567 43.27 12.90 0.38
N SER A 568 42.09 13.51 0.29
CA SER A 568 40.82 12.94 0.78
C SER A 568 40.58 11.55 0.17
N LEU A 569 40.76 11.39 -1.15
CA LEU A 569 40.62 10.10 -1.84
C LEU A 569 41.65 9.06 -1.39
N LYS A 570 42.89 9.47 -1.04
CA LYS A 570 43.90 8.57 -0.46
C LYS A 570 43.52 8.11 0.95
N ARG A 571 43.07 9.03 1.81
CA ARG A 571 42.62 8.73 3.19
C ARG A 571 41.40 7.79 3.18
N LEU A 572 40.41 8.09 2.35
CA LEU A 572 39.22 7.26 2.09
C LEU A 572 39.60 5.85 1.63
N LYS A 573 40.46 5.74 0.61
CA LYS A 573 40.95 4.44 0.12
C LYS A 573 41.68 3.64 1.19
N GLY A 574 42.49 4.30 2.03
CA GLY A 574 43.15 3.67 3.18
C GLY A 574 42.17 3.05 4.17
N ARG A 575 41.12 3.80 4.56
CA ARG A 575 40.05 3.32 5.47
C ARG A 575 39.28 2.14 4.86
N VAL A 576 38.90 2.21 3.58
CA VAL A 576 38.24 1.09 2.88
C VAL A 576 39.15 -0.15 2.80
N GLU A 577 40.43 0.02 2.46
CA GLU A 577 41.39 -1.10 2.37
C GLU A 577 41.85 -1.63 3.74
N GLN A 578 41.55 -0.93 4.83
CA GLN A 578 41.59 -1.46 6.20
C GLN A 578 40.32 -2.27 6.52
N LEU A 579 39.13 -1.68 6.40
CA LEU A 579 37.86 -2.37 6.70
C LEU A 579 37.71 -3.67 5.91
N MET A 580 38.10 -3.71 4.64
CA MET A 580 38.04 -4.94 3.83
C MET A 580 39.03 -6.04 4.28
N ARG A 581 40.12 -5.70 4.97
CA ARG A 581 41.00 -6.69 5.62
C ARG A 581 40.34 -7.23 6.88
N GLU A 582 39.80 -6.34 7.72
CA GLU A 582 39.09 -6.72 8.95
C GLU A 582 37.87 -7.61 8.66
N VAL A 583 37.03 -7.26 7.67
CA VAL A 583 35.94 -8.10 7.15
C VAL A 583 36.44 -9.50 6.73
N SER A 584 37.61 -9.59 6.09
CA SER A 584 38.18 -10.89 5.70
C SER A 584 38.56 -11.72 6.93
N THR A 585 39.25 -11.12 7.90
CA THR A 585 39.65 -11.81 9.14
C THR A 585 38.46 -12.22 10.02
N PHE A 586 37.41 -11.40 10.13
CA PHE A 586 36.19 -11.78 10.85
C PHE A 586 35.39 -12.85 10.10
N SER A 587 35.36 -12.82 8.77
CA SER A 587 34.76 -13.89 7.94
C SER A 587 35.49 -15.23 8.06
N GLU A 588 36.82 -15.24 8.19
CA GLU A 588 37.61 -16.45 8.47
C GLU A 588 37.31 -17.02 9.87
N ARG A 589 37.10 -16.14 10.85
CA ARG A 589 36.75 -16.51 12.25
C ARG A 589 35.28 -16.86 12.46
N ARG A 590 34.40 -16.55 11.49
CA ARG A 590 32.92 -16.61 11.59
C ARG A 590 32.33 -15.71 12.70
N ASP A 591 32.98 -14.60 12.96
CA ASP A 591 32.53 -13.57 13.90
C ASP A 591 31.47 -12.69 13.21
N ILE A 592 30.19 -12.94 13.51
CA ILE A 592 29.06 -12.32 12.82
C ILE A 592 28.83 -10.87 13.29
N GLU A 593 29.01 -10.58 14.57
CA GLU A 593 28.77 -9.25 15.14
C GLU A 593 29.83 -8.27 14.63
N SER A 594 31.11 -8.63 14.69
CA SER A 594 32.19 -7.82 14.10
C SER A 594 32.03 -7.64 12.58
N LEU A 595 31.41 -8.58 11.87
CA LEU A 595 31.09 -8.40 10.44
C LEU A 595 30.02 -7.32 10.23
N VAL A 596 28.94 -7.31 11.02
CA VAL A 596 27.86 -6.32 10.91
C VAL A 596 28.38 -4.90 11.16
N ASP A 597 29.21 -4.72 12.19
CA ASP A 597 29.88 -3.44 12.47
C ASP A 597 30.72 -2.96 11.29
N ARG A 598 31.52 -3.85 10.69
CA ARG A 598 32.41 -3.49 9.59
C ARG A 598 31.67 -3.24 8.27
N PHE A 599 30.54 -3.89 8.03
CA PHE A 599 29.64 -3.50 6.94
C PHE A 599 28.93 -2.17 7.19
N THR A 600 28.60 -1.84 8.45
CA THR A 600 28.04 -0.54 8.83
C THR A 600 29.04 0.58 8.61
N ALA A 601 30.29 0.43 9.07
CA ALA A 601 31.38 1.37 8.80
C ALA A 601 31.67 1.54 7.29
N LEU A 602 31.57 0.46 6.48
CA LEU A 602 31.66 0.57 5.02
C LEU A 602 30.49 1.34 4.42
N ARG A 603 29.27 1.25 4.98
CA ARG A 603 28.10 2.04 4.54
C ARG A 603 28.27 3.52 4.86
N GLU A 604 28.84 3.86 6.02
CA GLU A 604 29.17 5.25 6.37
C GLU A 604 30.17 5.86 5.39
N LEU A 605 31.24 5.12 5.06
CA LEU A 605 32.23 5.54 4.06
C LEU A 605 31.63 5.77 2.66
N MET A 606 30.47 5.19 2.34
CA MET A 606 29.78 5.46 1.06
C MET A 606 29.09 6.84 1.04
N THR A 607 28.90 7.50 2.19
CA THR A 607 28.33 8.86 2.26
C THR A 607 29.38 9.96 2.03
N GLU A 608 30.68 9.66 2.22
CA GLU A 608 31.77 10.59 1.93
C GLU A 608 31.90 10.86 0.41
N PRO A 609 32.29 12.07 -0.04
CA PRO A 609 32.48 12.36 -1.47
C PRO A 609 33.54 11.45 -2.13
N GLY A 610 33.10 10.62 -3.09
CA GLY A 610 33.92 9.57 -3.73
C GLY A 610 33.84 8.19 -3.06
N GLY A 611 33.14 8.09 -1.92
CA GLY A 611 32.94 6.88 -1.12
C GLY A 611 32.41 5.70 -1.90
N VAL A 612 31.27 5.90 -2.59
CA VAL A 612 30.60 4.89 -3.42
C VAL A 612 31.56 4.25 -4.43
N GLN A 613 32.38 5.05 -5.12
CA GLN A 613 33.32 4.58 -6.13
C GLN A 613 34.44 3.73 -5.51
N VAL A 614 35.02 4.20 -4.39
CA VAL A 614 36.14 3.52 -3.72
C VAL A 614 35.69 2.21 -3.06
N VAL A 615 34.55 2.22 -2.36
CA VAL A 615 33.96 1.01 -1.75
C VAL A 615 33.59 -0.02 -2.82
N ARG A 616 32.93 0.39 -3.91
CA ARG A 616 32.58 -0.50 -5.03
C ARG A 616 33.82 -1.13 -5.69
N ALA A 617 34.91 -0.36 -5.86
CA ALA A 617 36.18 -0.86 -6.39
C ALA A 617 36.94 -1.77 -5.42
N ALA A 618 36.73 -1.67 -4.10
CA ALA A 618 37.29 -2.58 -3.11
C ALA A 618 36.49 -3.90 -3.04
N LEU A 619 35.16 -3.82 -2.98
CA LEU A 619 34.27 -4.99 -3.00
C LEU A 619 34.44 -5.84 -4.27
N ALA A 620 34.63 -5.21 -5.44
CA ALA A 620 34.92 -5.92 -6.68
C ALA A 620 36.23 -6.73 -6.62
N ARG A 621 37.30 -6.14 -6.06
CA ARG A 621 38.59 -6.83 -5.88
C ARG A 621 38.54 -7.93 -4.81
N TRP A 622 37.70 -7.78 -3.80
CA TRP A 622 37.49 -8.79 -2.76
C TRP A 622 36.68 -9.98 -3.28
N ARG A 623 35.61 -9.74 -4.04
CA ARG A 623 34.81 -10.78 -4.71
C ARG A 623 35.65 -11.64 -5.68
N GLN A 624 36.71 -11.09 -6.27
CA GLN A 624 37.68 -11.82 -7.10
C GLN A 624 38.70 -12.67 -6.31
N ARG A 625 38.68 -12.63 -4.97
CA ARG A 625 39.57 -13.39 -4.08
C ARG A 625 38.85 -14.44 -3.23
N LEU A 626 37.52 -14.45 -3.25
CA LEU A 626 36.75 -15.53 -2.64
C LEU A 626 36.87 -16.80 -3.52
N PRO A 627 37.07 -17.99 -2.92
CA PRO A 627 37.23 -19.26 -3.64
C PRO A 627 35.91 -19.81 -4.20
#